data_AF-A0A7K3ZPV9-F1
#
_entry.id   AF-A0A7K3ZPV9-F1
#
_cell.length_a   1.000
_cell.length_b   1.000
_cell.length_c   1.000
_cell.angle_alpha   90.00
_cell.angle_beta   90.00
_cell.angle_gamma   90.00
#
_symmetry.space_group_name_H-M   'P 1'
#
loop_
_entity.id
_entity.type
_entity.pdbx_description
1 polymer ?
#
loop_
_entity_poly.entity_id
_entity_poly.type
_entity_poly.pdbx_seq_one_letter_code
_entity_poly.pdbx_strand_id
1 'polypeptide(L)'
;MGKTVESYRMAVEDEIRRWSGFAKALRREDREAFDALMDACRSYASAASNATKPILFEPMVMSILLSQQTRIQRLSKEVEDLKSKQPASAQ
;
A
#
# COMPACT_ATOMS: atom_id res chain seq x y z
N MET A 1 -28.81 -4.49 -4.68
CA MET A 1 -28.48 -3.94 -3.34
C MET A 1 -27.55 -4.93 -2.65
N GLY A 2 -26.41 -4.47 -2.12
CA GLY A 2 -25.31 -5.31 -1.64
C GLY A 2 -23.89 -4.82 -2.01
N LYS A 3 -23.78 -3.67 -2.67
CA LYS A 3 -22.49 -3.05 -3.08
C LYS A 3 -22.01 -2.01 -2.06
N THR A 4 -22.19 -2.26 -0.77
CA THR A 4 -21.68 -1.38 0.29
C THR A 4 -20.19 -1.68 0.51
N VAL A 5 -19.43 -0.68 0.90
CA VAL A 5 -17.98 -0.75 1.18
C VAL A 5 -17.61 -1.96 2.04
N GLU A 6 -18.50 -2.40 2.92
CA GLU A 6 -18.35 -3.59 3.76
C GLU A 6 -18.15 -4.89 2.96
N SER A 7 -18.92 -5.09 1.88
CA SER A 7 -18.75 -6.26 1.01
C SER A 7 -17.40 -6.24 0.29
N TYR A 8 -16.91 -5.06 -0.07
CA TYR A 8 -15.60 -4.92 -0.70
C TYR A 8 -14.46 -5.19 0.29
N ARG A 9 -14.56 -4.69 1.54
CA ARG A 9 -13.56 -4.97 2.58
C ARG A 9 -13.43 -6.47 2.86
N MET A 10 -14.55 -7.17 2.99
CA MET A 10 -14.53 -8.63 3.15
C MET A 10 -13.87 -9.33 1.96
N ALA A 11 -14.21 -8.91 0.73
CA ALA A 11 -13.61 -9.48 -0.47
C ALA A 11 -12.08 -9.24 -0.55
N VAL A 12 -11.61 -8.07 -0.12
CA VAL A 12 -10.18 -7.77 -0.01
C VAL A 12 -9.50 -8.64 1.04
N GLU A 13 -10.09 -8.81 2.23
CA GLU A 13 -9.50 -9.68 3.26
C GLU A 13 -9.42 -11.14 2.81
N ASP A 14 -10.45 -11.63 2.13
CA ASP A 14 -10.45 -12.98 1.57
C ASP A 14 -9.36 -13.13 0.51
N GLU A 15 -9.17 -12.12 -0.35
CA GLU A 15 -8.08 -12.12 -1.32
C GLU A 15 -6.71 -12.08 -0.63
N ILE A 16 -6.49 -11.20 0.35
CA ILE A 16 -5.24 -11.13 1.14
C ILE A 16 -4.90 -12.49 1.77
N ARG A 17 -5.90 -13.22 2.30
CA ARG A 17 -5.68 -14.56 2.88
C ARG A 17 -5.17 -15.57 1.86
N ARG A 18 -5.58 -15.46 0.59
CA ARG A 18 -5.09 -16.34 -0.50
C ARG A 18 -3.59 -16.15 -0.76
N TRP A 19 -3.05 -14.96 -0.48
CA TRP A 19 -1.63 -14.66 -0.56
C TRP A 19 -0.80 -15.21 0.62
N SER A 20 -1.41 -15.86 1.61
CA SER A 20 -0.68 -16.40 2.78
C SER A 20 0.39 -17.42 2.40
N GLY A 21 0.21 -18.20 1.33
CA GLY A 21 1.23 -19.12 0.82
C GLY A 21 2.48 -18.39 0.31
N PHE A 22 2.28 -17.28 -0.41
CA PHE A 22 3.36 -16.42 -0.88
C PHE A 22 4.10 -15.77 0.31
N ALA A 23 3.36 -15.16 1.23
CA ALA A 23 3.94 -14.54 2.42
C ALA A 23 4.76 -15.52 3.27
N LYS A 24 4.30 -16.77 3.39
CA LYS A 24 5.01 -17.84 4.12
C LYS A 24 6.35 -18.22 3.49
N ALA A 25 6.49 -18.10 2.17
CA ALA A 25 7.72 -18.40 1.45
C ALA A 25 8.76 -17.27 1.52
N LEU A 26 8.36 -16.06 1.90
CA LEU A 26 9.25 -14.90 2.02
C LEU A 26 10.14 -14.98 3.27
N ARG A 27 11.34 -14.40 3.15
CA ARG A 27 12.22 -14.08 4.29
C ARG A 27 11.54 -13.06 5.20
N ARG A 28 12.02 -12.90 6.43
CA ARG A 28 11.42 -11.99 7.42
C ARG A 28 11.29 -10.55 6.89
N GLU A 29 12.37 -10.01 6.32
CA GLU A 29 12.41 -8.64 5.78
C GLU A 29 11.41 -8.43 4.63
N ASP A 30 11.35 -9.38 3.69
CA ASP A 30 10.42 -9.32 2.57
C ASP A 30 8.97 -9.51 3.02
N ARG A 31 8.74 -10.31 4.06
CA ARG A 31 7.41 -10.52 4.65
C ARG A 31 6.89 -9.24 5.30
N GLU A 32 7.72 -8.55 6.09
CA GLU A 32 7.35 -7.26 6.69
C GLU A 32 7.01 -6.23 5.61
N ALA A 33 7.80 -6.18 4.52
CA ALA A 33 7.50 -5.32 3.38
C ALA A 33 6.18 -5.70 2.69
N PHE A 34 5.92 -7.00 2.52
CA PHE A 34 4.70 -7.53 1.91
C PHE A 34 3.45 -7.25 2.76
N ASP A 35 3.53 -7.43 4.07
CA ASP A 35 2.44 -7.13 5.00
C ASP A 35 2.07 -5.64 4.93
N ALA A 36 3.05 -4.74 4.77
CA ALA A 36 2.80 -3.32 4.55
C ALA A 36 2.08 -3.03 3.22
N LEU A 37 2.23 -3.87 2.19
CA LEU A 37 1.42 -3.77 0.96
C LEU A 37 -0.05 -4.14 1.25
N MET A 38 -0.28 -5.18 2.05
CA MET A 38 -1.64 -5.61 2.44
C MET A 38 -2.34 -4.55 3.28
N ASP A 39 -1.60 -3.87 4.17
CA ASP A 39 -2.13 -2.73 4.94
C ASP A 39 -2.48 -1.53 4.06
N ALA A 40 -1.77 -1.32 2.95
CA ALA A 40 -2.16 -0.32 1.96
C ALA A 40 -3.51 -0.66 1.31
N CYS A 41 -3.73 -1.93 0.95
CA CYS A 41 -5.03 -2.38 0.42
C CYS A 41 -6.17 -2.13 1.41
N ARG A 42 -5.95 -2.39 2.70
CA ARG A 42 -6.93 -2.12 3.77
C ARG A 42 -7.23 -0.64 3.93
N SER A 43 -6.18 0.17 3.99
CA SER A 43 -6.26 1.63 4.20
C SER A 43 -7.06 2.32 3.10
N TYR A 44 -6.87 1.89 1.85
CA TYR A 44 -7.59 2.45 0.71
C TYR A 44 -8.86 1.69 0.34
N ALA A 45 -9.27 0.67 1.08
CA ALA A 45 -10.44 -0.17 0.74
C ALA A 45 -11.72 0.64 0.52
N SER A 46 -11.92 1.73 1.26
CA SER A 46 -13.06 2.63 1.07
C SER A 46 -13.03 3.32 -0.29
N ALA A 47 -11.89 3.92 -0.67
CA ALA A 47 -11.72 4.57 -1.96
C ALA A 47 -11.79 3.55 -3.11
N ALA A 48 -11.09 2.43 -2.94
CA ALA A 48 -11.03 1.31 -3.87
C ALA A 48 -12.41 0.71 -4.20
N SER A 49 -13.33 0.64 -3.23
CA SER A 49 -14.70 0.15 -3.45
C SER A 49 -15.49 0.98 -4.48
N ASN A 50 -15.11 2.24 -4.68
CA ASN A 50 -15.75 3.13 -5.66
C ASN A 50 -15.21 2.93 -7.08
N ALA A 51 -14.12 2.18 -7.28
CA ALA A 51 -13.56 1.94 -8.60
C ALA A 51 -14.47 1.06 -9.49
N THR A 52 -15.44 0.37 -8.90
CA THR A 52 -16.41 -0.52 -9.59
C THR A 52 -15.75 -1.54 -10.52
N LYS A 53 -14.53 -1.97 -10.20
CA LYS A 53 -13.77 -2.95 -10.98
C LYS A 53 -14.23 -4.38 -10.68
N PRO A 54 -14.39 -5.23 -11.71
CA PRO A 54 -14.79 -6.63 -11.51
C PRO A 54 -13.65 -7.49 -10.95
N ILE A 55 -12.40 -7.10 -11.20
CA ILE A 55 -11.20 -7.80 -10.72
C ILE A 55 -10.71 -7.09 -9.46
N LEU A 56 -10.74 -7.77 -8.31
CA LEU A 56 -10.31 -7.21 -7.01
C LEU A 56 -8.84 -6.78 -6.99
N PHE A 57 -8.00 -7.50 -7.73
CA PHE A 57 -6.58 -7.23 -7.79
C PHE A 57 -6.26 -5.85 -8.38
N GLU A 58 -7.06 -5.34 -9.33
CA GLU A 58 -6.84 -4.01 -9.93
C GLU A 58 -6.86 -2.86 -8.89
N PRO A 59 -7.94 -2.67 -8.11
CA PRO A 59 -7.97 -1.63 -7.09
C PRO A 59 -7.02 -1.92 -5.91
N MET A 60 -6.68 -3.19 -5.62
CA MET A 60 -5.62 -3.52 -4.65
C MET A 60 -4.25 -3.00 -5.10
N VAL A 61 -3.86 -3.28 -6.34
CA VAL A 61 -2.60 -2.79 -6.92
C VAL A 61 -2.59 -1.27 -6.96
N MET A 62 -3.68 -0.62 -7.34
CA MET A 62 -3.76 0.84 -7.31
C MET A 62 -3.58 1.42 -5.90
N SER A 63 -4.13 0.75 -4.88
CA SER A 63 -3.95 1.14 -3.48
C SER A 63 -2.48 1.03 -3.05
N ILE A 64 -1.79 -0.03 -3.47
CA ILE A 64 -0.36 -0.23 -3.21
C ILE A 64 0.47 0.86 -3.89
N LEU A 65 0.24 1.09 -5.19
CA LEU A 65 0.97 2.08 -5.97
C LEU A 65 0.77 3.49 -5.40
N LEU A 66 -0.45 3.83 -4.99
CA LEU A 66 -0.74 5.11 -4.36
C LEU A 66 0.01 5.27 -3.03
N SER A 67 -0.03 4.26 -2.17
CA SER A 67 0.72 4.25 -0.91
C SER A 67 2.23 4.46 -1.14
N GLN A 68 2.79 3.76 -2.12
CA GLN A 68 4.20 3.88 -2.50
C GLN A 68 4.51 5.28 -3.05
N GLN A 69 3.68 5.82 -3.94
CA GLN A 69 3.86 7.16 -4.51
C GLN A 69 3.85 8.24 -3.41
N THR A 70 2.93 8.15 -2.44
CA THR A 70 2.89 9.07 -1.29
C THR A 70 4.12 8.94 -0.41
N ARG A 71 4.61 7.71 -0.15
CA ARG A 71 5.84 7.48 0.61
C ARG A 71 7.06 8.06 -0.10
N ILE A 72 7.18 7.88 -1.41
CA ILE A 72 8.25 8.44 -2.23
C ILE A 72 8.22 9.97 -2.15
N GLN A 73 7.06 10.60 -2.36
CA GLN A 73 6.94 12.05 -2.26
C GLN A 73 7.34 12.60 -0.89
N ARG A 74 6.91 11.93 0.19
CA ARG A 74 7.27 12.29 1.56
C ARG A 74 8.78 12.18 1.79
N LEU A 75 9.38 11.05 1.44
CA LEU A 75 10.81 10.82 1.63
C LEU A 75 11.66 11.78 0.78
N SER A 76 11.26 12.06 -0.46
CA SER A 76 11.93 13.04 -1.31
C SER A 76 11.94 14.43 -0.67
N LYS A 77 10.81 14.85 -0.09
CA LYS A 77 10.71 16.12 0.63
C LYS A 77 11.59 16.14 1.88
N GLU A 78 11.57 15.06 2.68
CA GLU A 78 12.43 14.96 3.87
C GLU A 78 13.92 15.03 3.51
N VAL A 79 14.34 14.40 2.41
CA VAL A 79 15.71 14.48 1.91
C VAL A 79 16.07 15.90 1.47
N GLU A 80 15.16 16.61 0.78
CA GLU A 80 15.36 18.01 0.38
C GLU A 80 15.46 18.95 1.59
N ASP A 81 14.58 18.76 2.58
CA ASP A 81 14.59 19.51 3.84
C ASP A 81 15.87 19.27 4.64
N LEU A 82 16.40 18.03 4.66
CA LEU A 82 17.67 17.73 5.33
C LEU A 82 18.87 18.34 4.60
N LYS A 83 18.86 18.33 3.26
CA LYS A 83 19.91 18.96 2.44
C LYS A 83 19.93 20.48 2.60
N SER A 84 18.77 21.13 2.69
CA SER A 84 18.69 22.59 2.88
C SER A 84 19.10 23.03 4.29
N LYS A 85 18.98 22.15 5.30
CA LYS A 85 19.37 22.40 6.69
C LYS A 85 20.82 22.03 7.02
N GLN A 86 21.51 21.29 6.15
CA GLN A 86 22.97 21.19 6.22
C GLN A 86 23.57 22.45 5.59
N PRO A 87 24.05 23.43 6.38
CA PRO A 87 24.99 24.39 5.80
C PRO A 87 26.17 23.59 5.27
N ALA A 88 26.69 23.98 4.11
CA ALA A 88 27.90 23.42 3.53
C ALA A 88 29.05 23.51 4.55
N SER A 89 29.17 22.51 5.42
CA SER A 89 30.31 22.37 6.32
C SER A 89 31.41 21.69 5.52
N ALA A 90 32.36 22.53 5.11
CA ALA A 90 33.73 22.21 4.71
C ALA A 90 33.89 21.41 3.41
N GLN A 91 33.98 22.15 2.30
CA GLN A 91 35.13 22.05 1.38
C GLN A 91 35.57 23.46 0.99
#